data_AF-A0A2D9C9S2-F1
#
_entry.id   AF-A0A2D9C9S2-F1
#
_cell.length_a   1.000
_cell.length_b   1.000
_cell.length_c   1.000
_cell.angle_alpha   90.00
_cell.angle_beta   90.00
_cell.angle_gamma   90.00
#
_symmetry.space_group_name_H-M   'P 1'
#
loop_
_entity.id
_entity.type
_entity.pdbx_description
1 polymer ?
#
loop_
_entity_poly.entity_id
_entity_poly.type
_entity_poly.pdbx_seq_one_letter_code
_entity_poly.pdbx_strand_id
1 'polypeptide(L)'
;MKKVEEVKKITEEQLTVIKDHQKDLNKSLTNLGFLETQKHSLLHEYAGLVEDIEKYKKDLEDIYGAININIEDGTYTDIEKE
;
A
#
# COMPACT_ATOMS: atom_id res chain seq x y z
N MET A 1 -46.13 29.65 -27.39
CA MET A 1 -45.98 29.46 -25.92
C MET A 1 -45.04 28.29 -25.69
N LYS A 2 -43.90 28.50 -25.03
CA LYS A 2 -42.99 27.39 -24.66
C LYS A 2 -43.69 26.53 -23.61
N LYS A 3 -43.76 25.22 -23.82
CA LYS A 3 -44.19 24.25 -22.79
C LYS A 3 -43.25 24.43 -21.60
N VAL A 4 -43.79 24.86 -20.46
CA VAL A 4 -43.08 24.79 -19.19
C VAL A 4 -43.10 23.31 -18.80
N GLU A 5 -41.94 22.66 -18.84
CA GLU A 5 -41.82 21.29 -18.33
C GLU A 5 -42.11 21.30 -16.84
N GLU A 6 -43.11 20.52 -16.43
CA GLU A 6 -43.51 20.40 -15.04
C GLU A 6 -42.42 19.65 -14.26
N VAL A 7 -41.76 20.35 -13.33
CA VAL A 7 -40.67 19.78 -12.53
C VAL A 7 -41.24 18.82 -11.49
N LYS A 8 -41.01 17.52 -11.69
CA LYS A 8 -41.38 16.46 -10.72
C LYS A 8 -40.28 16.27 -9.69
N LYS A 9 -40.66 15.97 -8.45
CA LYS A 9 -39.74 15.74 -7.32
C LYS A 9 -39.97 14.35 -6.71
N ILE A 10 -38.88 13.76 -6.20
CA ILE A 10 -38.92 12.58 -5.33
C ILE A 10 -39.42 12.95 -3.93
N THR A 11 -39.73 11.97 -3.10
CA THR A 11 -40.13 12.24 -1.70
C THR A 11 -38.93 12.70 -0.87
N GLU A 12 -39.18 13.42 0.21
CA GLU A 12 -38.14 13.85 1.14
C GLU A 12 -37.40 12.67 1.79
N GLU A 13 -38.10 11.56 2.04
CA GLU A 13 -37.51 10.33 2.57
C GLU A 13 -36.53 9.71 1.57
N GLN A 14 -36.92 9.60 0.30
CA GLN A 14 -36.04 9.12 -0.77
C GLN A 14 -34.83 10.04 -0.95
N LEU A 15 -35.04 11.36 -0.89
CA LEU A 15 -33.97 12.34 -0.99
C LEU A 15 -32.98 12.22 0.18
N THR A 16 -33.47 11.97 1.40
CA THR A 16 -32.65 11.79 2.59
C THR A 16 -31.78 10.55 2.46
N VAL A 17 -32.37 9.41 2.08
CA VAL A 17 -31.63 8.16 1.86
C VAL A 17 -30.53 8.33 0.82
N ILE A 18 -30.81 8.99 -0.30
CA ILE A 18 -29.81 9.25 -1.35
C ILE A 18 -28.66 10.13 -0.82
N LYS A 19 -28.97 11.16 -0.02
CA LYS A 19 -27.95 12.03 0.58
C LYS A 19 -27.06 11.27 1.56
N ASP A 20 -27.63 10.39 2.38
CA ASP A 20 -26.88 9.58 3.34
C ASP A 20 -25.97 8.58 2.62
N HIS A 21 -26.48 7.89 1.59
CA HIS A 21 -25.64 7.04 0.74
C HIS A 21 -24.48 7.80 0.11
N GLN A 22 -24.71 9.02 -0.41
CA GLN A 22 -23.65 9.83 -1.00
C GLN A 22 -22.59 10.24 0.04
N LYS A 23 -23.03 10.56 1.27
CA LYS A 23 -22.12 10.89 2.38
C LYS A 23 -21.25 9.70 2.76
N ASP A 24 -21.86 8.52 2.90
CA ASP A 24 -21.15 7.29 3.27
C ASP A 24 -20.21 6.81 2.16
N LEU A 25 -20.61 6.97 0.90
CA LEU A 25 -19.76 6.73 -0.27
C LEU A 25 -18.52 7.63 -0.24
N ASN A 26 -18.70 8.94 -0.04
CA ASN A 26 -17.59 9.89 0.01
C ASN A 26 -16.64 9.62 1.19
N LYS A 27 -17.19 9.25 2.36
CA LYS A 27 -16.39 8.84 3.52
C LYS A 27 -15.57 7.60 3.21
N SER A 28 -16.18 6.58 2.59
CA SER A 28 -15.50 5.34 2.23
C SER A 28 -14.38 5.59 1.22
N LEU A 29 -14.63 6.40 0.20
CA LEU A 29 -13.63 6.78 -0.80
C LEU A 29 -12.43 7.53 -0.17
N THR A 30 -12.71 8.46 0.76
CA THR A 30 -11.65 9.20 1.47
C THR A 30 -10.77 8.27 2.31
N ASN A 31 -11.40 7.35 3.05
CA ASN A 31 -10.67 6.37 3.86
C ASN A 31 -9.82 5.45 2.98
N LEU A 32 -10.35 5.03 1.83
CA LEU A 32 -9.63 4.20 0.87
C LEU A 32 -8.38 4.92 0.34
N GLY A 33 -8.49 6.17 -0.07
CA GLY A 33 -7.32 6.95 -0.53
C GLY A 33 -6.26 7.14 0.56
N PHE A 34 -6.68 7.30 1.82
CA PHE A 34 -5.75 7.35 2.96
C PHE A 34 -5.01 6.01 3.15
N LEU A 35 -5.72 4.88 3.10
CA LEU A 35 -5.13 3.55 3.21
C LEU A 35 -4.18 3.26 2.04
N GLU A 36 -4.52 3.68 0.82
CA GLU A 36 -3.64 3.53 -0.34
C GLU A 36 -2.32 4.30 -0.16
N THR A 37 -2.39 5.51 0.37
CA THR A 37 -1.20 6.32 0.69
C THR A 37 -0.36 5.63 1.76
N GLN A 38 -0.97 5.15 2.84
CA GLN A 38 -0.26 4.39 3.89
C GLN A 38 0.40 3.13 3.34
N LYS A 39 -0.30 2.37 2.51
CA LYS A 39 0.23 1.18 1.84
C LYS A 39 1.45 1.53 0.99
N HIS A 40 1.39 2.61 0.20
CA HIS A 40 2.54 3.03 -0.59
C HIS A 40 3.75 3.35 0.31
N SER A 41 3.56 4.10 1.40
CA SER A 41 4.67 4.41 2.32
C SER A 41 5.34 3.16 2.87
N LEU A 42 4.55 2.18 3.31
CA LEU A 42 5.07 0.90 3.81
C LEU A 42 5.78 0.09 2.73
N LEU A 43 5.27 0.08 1.49
CA LEU A 43 5.93 -0.58 0.37
C LEU A 43 7.27 0.06 0.02
N HIS A 44 7.36 1.40 0.11
CA HIS A 44 8.61 2.12 -0.12
C HIS A 44 9.64 1.84 0.98
N GLU A 45 9.23 1.86 2.25
CA GLU A 45 10.06 1.47 3.39
C GLU A 45 10.60 0.04 3.25
N TYR A 46 9.71 -0.91 2.91
CA TYR A 46 10.10 -2.30 2.65
C TYR A 46 11.13 -2.42 1.52
N ALA A 47 10.92 -1.70 0.41
CA ALA A 47 11.87 -1.69 -0.70
C ALA A 47 13.25 -1.15 -0.29
N GLY A 48 13.28 -0.08 0.53
CA GLY A 48 14.51 0.45 1.09
C GLY A 48 15.25 -0.57 1.96
N LEU A 49 14.52 -1.28 2.84
CA LEU A 49 15.12 -2.35 3.66
C LEU A 49 15.70 -3.47 2.80
N VAL A 50 15.00 -3.89 1.74
CA VAL A 50 15.52 -4.90 0.81
C VAL A 50 16.81 -4.42 0.15
N GLU A 51 16.86 -3.17 -0.31
CA GLU A 51 18.06 -2.59 -0.91
C GLU A 51 19.25 -2.58 0.08
N ASP A 52 19.01 -2.18 1.33
CA ASP A 52 20.04 -2.15 2.38
C ASP A 52 20.53 -3.56 2.73
N ILE A 53 19.64 -4.55 2.78
CA ILE A 53 20.02 -5.96 2.98
C ILE A 53 20.93 -6.45 1.85
N GLU A 54 20.59 -6.17 0.59
CA GLU A 54 21.40 -6.59 -0.55
C GLU A 54 22.75 -5.88 -0.61
N LYS A 55 22.81 -4.58 -0.28
CA LYS A 55 24.07 -3.85 -0.12
C LYS A 55 24.95 -4.51 0.94
N TYR A 56 24.40 -4.81 2.11
CA TYR A 56 25.16 -5.39 3.20
C TYR A 56 25.60 -6.83 2.90
N LYS A 57 24.76 -7.64 2.23
CA LYS A 57 25.19 -8.97 1.74
C LYS A 57 26.39 -8.86 0.82
N LYS A 58 26.40 -7.88 -0.08
CA LYS A 58 27.53 -7.64 -0.97
C LYS A 58 28.78 -7.22 -0.20
N ASP A 59 28.64 -6.33 0.79
CA ASP A 59 29.75 -5.95 1.66
C ASP A 59 30.36 -7.17 2.37
N LEU A 60 29.52 -8.11 2.83
CA LEU A 60 29.97 -9.37 3.43
C LEU A 60 30.65 -10.30 2.41
N GLU A 61 30.11 -10.42 1.20
CA GLU A 61 30.72 -11.23 0.12
C GLU A 61 32.09 -10.66 -0.28
N ASP A 62 32.25 -9.33 -0.33
CA ASP A 62 33.52 -8.69 -0.64
C ASP A 62 34.59 -8.96 0.45
N ILE A 63 34.19 -9.19 1.71
CA ILE A 63 35.09 -9.48 2.84
C ILE A 63 35.40 -10.98 2.97
N TYR A 64 34.37 -11.83 2.91
CA TYR A 64 34.47 -13.25 3.27
C TYR A 64 34.37 -14.19 2.06
N GLY A 65 34.09 -13.67 0.87
CA GLY A 65 33.73 -14.48 -0.28
C GLY A 65 32.30 -15.02 -0.18
N ALA A 66 31.98 -16.00 -1.02
CA ALA A 66 30.67 -16.63 -0.99
C ALA A 66 30.54 -17.49 0.28
N ILE A 67 29.74 -17.03 1.24
CA ILE A 67 29.52 -17.68 2.53
C ILE A 67 28.02 -17.85 2.81
N ASN A 68 27.67 -18.88 3.58
CA ASN A 68 26.36 -19.06 4.19
C ASN A 68 26.46 -18.73 5.67
N ILE A 69 25.57 -17.88 6.18
CA ILE A 69 25.61 -17.36 7.57
C ILE A 69 24.41 -17.89 8.34
N ASN A 70 24.67 -18.48 9.51
CA ASN A 70 23.63 -18.76 10.49
C ASN A 70 23.27 -17.46 11.24
N ILE A 71 22.03 -17.00 11.06
CA ILE A 71 21.55 -15.75 11.66
C ILE A 71 21.32 -15.85 13.18
N GLU A 72 21.28 -17.06 13.75
CA GLU A 72 21.04 -17.26 15.18
C GLU A 72 22.30 -17.06 16.02
N ASP A 73 23.45 -17.53 15.52
CA ASP A 73 24.73 -17.52 16.24
C ASP A 73 25.88 -16.82 15.51
N GLY A 74 25.66 -16.40 14.26
CA GLY A 74 26.65 -15.70 13.44
C GLY A 74 27.76 -16.59 12.87
N THR A 75 27.69 -17.91 13.06
CA THR A 75 28.63 -18.83 12.41
C THR A 75 28.43 -18.85 10.90
N TYR A 76 29.49 -19.09 10.13
CA TYR A 76 29.41 -19.15 8.67
C TYR A 76 30.20 -20.32 8.08
N THR A 77 29.81 -20.74 6.88
CA THR A 77 30.50 -21.76 6.08
C THR A 77 30.71 -21.26 4.66
N ASP A 78 31.82 -21.61 4.04
CA ASP A 78 32.09 -21.26 2.64
C ASP A 78 31.10 -21.99 1.71
N ILE A 79 30.68 -21.30 0.64
CA ILE A 79 29.91 -21.89 -0.45
C ILE A 79 30.90 -22.27 -1.55
N GLU A 80 31.17 -23.57 -1.69
CA GLU A 80 31.97 -24.06 -2.82
C GLU A 80 31.24 -23.76 -4.14
N LYS A 81 31.91 -23.04 -5.05
CA LYS A 81 31.43 -22.86 -6.41
C LYS A 81 31.81 -24.12 -7.20
N GLU A 82 30.82 -24.89 -7.66
CA GLU A 82 31.02 -25.93 -8.69
C GLU A 82 31.59 -25.35 -9.99
#